data_AF-A0A7C2XEN8-F1
#
_entry.id   AF-A0A7C2XEN8-F1
#
_cell.length_a   1.000
_cell.length_b   1.000
_cell.length_c   1.000
_cell.angle_alpha   90.00
_cell.angle_beta   90.00
_cell.angle_gamma   90.00
#
_symmetry.space_group_name_H-M   'P 1'
#
loop_
_entity.id
_entity.type
_entity.pdbx_description
1 polymer ?
#
loop_
_entity_poly.entity_id
_entity_poly.type
_entity_poly.pdbx_seq_one_letter_code
_entity_poly.pdbx_strand_id
1 'polypeptide(L)'
;MVNEDEIRELWDLFIMQYGYNLKISMLSEKYPEERSIQVDFMEIQEFSQELLESLTSNPEETIAIGEDVIIKKFPEEQKVEILHLRLKNIPDDRLKEIRKIRSKNIGELITIEGLVRQVTEVRPKLVTGAFECTSCGHVNYKEQETETLEFPVFCEGCGKKKGETRFKLLEDFSVFVDSQKIEVQENPEDIRGGEQPQRIQVYLEDDLTGIVVPGDRVRITGILKTRPRGTKQFPSTIFDIYLYAINVESIKEEYKSVTLTEEDVERIREFAQDKNVIKKLSDKIASTLFGLEIEKEAILLQLFGGVPLKRRDGTRIRGDIHILLVGDP
;
A
#
# COMPACT_ATOMS: atom_id res chain seq x y z
N MET A 1 3.56 24.89 -14.41
CA MET A 1 4.70 24.11 -13.88
C MET A 1 4.79 24.53 -12.43
N VAL A 2 4.53 23.59 -11.53
CA VAL A 2 4.65 23.84 -10.10
C VAL A 2 6.13 24.07 -9.82
N ASN A 3 6.46 25.11 -9.06
CA ASN A 3 7.84 25.47 -8.75
C ASN A 3 8.35 24.53 -7.65
N GLU A 4 9.43 23.78 -7.90
CA GLU A 4 9.99 22.83 -6.93
C GLU A 4 10.35 23.50 -5.60
N ASP A 5 10.83 24.74 -5.64
CA ASP A 5 11.17 25.50 -4.44
C ASP A 5 9.93 25.84 -3.60
N GLU A 6 8.80 26.15 -4.24
CA GLU A 6 7.53 26.40 -3.55
C GLU A 6 7.01 25.12 -2.87
N ILE A 7 7.10 23.97 -3.54
CA ILE A 7 6.70 22.68 -2.93
C ILE A 7 7.61 22.31 -1.76
N ARG A 8 8.90 22.60 -1.88
CA ARG A 8 9.87 22.38 -0.80
C ARG A 8 9.53 23.23 0.42
N GLU A 9 9.19 24.49 0.23
CA GLU A 9 8.73 25.38 1.30
C GLU A 9 7.41 24.90 1.93
N LEU A 10 6.44 24.47 1.11
CA LEU A 10 5.17 23.92 1.61
C LEU A 10 5.37 22.65 2.46
N TRP A 11 6.26 21.74 2.05
CA TRP A 11 6.61 20.57 2.85
C TRP A 11 7.27 20.95 4.19
N ASP A 12 8.19 21.91 4.17
CA ASP A 12 8.86 22.38 5.39
C ASP A 12 7.85 22.98 6.39
N LEU A 13 6.94 23.83 5.90
CA LEU A 13 5.85 24.42 6.69
C LEU A 13 4.89 23.35 7.21
N PHE A 14 4.50 22.39 6.37
CA PHE A 14 3.63 21.28 6.76
C PHE A 14 4.23 20.47 7.92
N ILE A 15 5.51 20.09 7.80
CA ILE A 15 6.23 19.33 8.82
C ILE A 15 6.28 20.08 10.16
N MET A 16 6.48 21.41 10.12
CA MET A 16 6.46 22.24 11.31
C MET A 16 5.07 22.35 11.93
N GLN A 17 4.05 22.64 11.13
CA GLN A 17 2.69 22.90 11.60
C GLN A 17 2.04 21.66 12.23
N TYR A 18 2.21 20.48 11.62
CA TYR A 18 1.63 19.22 12.11
C TYR A 18 2.54 18.44 13.06
N GLY A 19 3.67 19.04 13.48
CA GLY A 19 4.53 18.48 14.53
C GLY A 19 5.31 17.22 14.12
N TYR A 20 5.59 17.04 12.82
CA TYR A 20 6.37 15.91 12.32
C TYR A 20 7.84 15.95 12.75
N ASN A 21 8.36 17.10 13.18
CA ASN A 21 9.75 17.22 13.67
C ASN A 21 10.09 16.22 14.79
N LEU A 22 9.16 15.93 15.71
CA LEU A 22 9.38 14.93 16.76
C LEU A 22 9.48 13.52 16.17
N LYS A 23 8.64 13.19 15.19
CA LYS A 23 8.69 11.89 14.49
C LYS A 23 9.98 11.75 13.68
N ILE A 24 10.44 12.81 13.03
CA ILE A 24 11.70 12.84 12.30
C ILE A 24 12.88 12.64 13.25
N SER A 25 12.88 13.31 14.41
CA SER A 25 13.92 13.12 15.42
C SER A 25 13.95 11.70 15.99
N MET A 26 12.79 11.06 16.20
CA MET A 26 12.75 9.66 16.62
C MET A 26 13.21 8.72 15.50
N LEU A 27 12.91 9.04 14.24
CA LEU A 27 13.36 8.26 13.09
C LEU A 27 14.88 8.35 12.92
N SER A 28 15.49 9.53 13.12
CA SER A 28 16.94 9.70 13.00
C SER A 28 17.72 8.89 14.04
N GLU A 29 17.19 8.72 15.25
CA GLU A 29 17.77 7.85 16.28
C GLU A 29 17.76 6.37 15.92
N LYS A 30 16.77 5.92 15.14
CA LYS A 30 16.60 4.52 14.73
C LYS A 30 17.15 4.20 13.35
N TYR A 31 17.54 5.22 12.60
CA TYR A 31 18.12 5.04 11.28
C TYR A 31 19.49 4.33 11.40
N PRO A 32 19.78 3.31 10.57
CA PRO A 32 19.09 2.92 9.33
C PRO A 32 18.11 1.74 9.46
N GLU A 33 17.74 1.32 10.69
CA GLU A 33 16.82 0.20 10.90
C GLU A 33 15.37 0.57 10.53
N GLU A 34 14.95 1.78 10.88
CA GLU A 34 13.72 2.41 10.39
C GLU A 34 14.09 3.49 9.37
N ARG A 35 13.44 3.46 8.21
CA ARG A 35 13.73 4.38 7.08
C ARG A 35 12.50 5.10 6.55
N SER A 36 11.34 4.86 7.13
CA SER A 36 10.09 5.42 6.65
C SER A 36 9.41 6.31 7.68
N ILE A 37 8.75 7.35 7.18
CA ILE A 37 7.87 8.22 7.97
C ILE A 37 6.46 8.19 7.39
N GLN A 38 5.49 7.89 8.25
CA GLN A 38 4.09 7.89 7.87
C GLN A 38 3.49 9.29 7.98
N VAL A 39 2.97 9.80 6.86
CA VAL A 39 2.31 11.10 6.75
C VAL A 39 0.83 10.89 6.43
N ASP A 40 -0.04 11.57 7.18
CA ASP A 40 -1.48 11.50 6.97
C ASP A 40 -1.90 12.36 5.76
N PHE A 41 -2.57 11.73 4.78
CA PHE A 41 -3.03 12.42 3.59
C PHE A 41 -4.11 13.46 3.91
N MET A 42 -4.94 13.24 4.93
CA MET A 42 -5.99 14.17 5.33
C MET A 42 -5.40 15.48 5.88
N GLU A 43 -4.30 15.40 6.62
CA GLU A 43 -3.58 16.57 7.12
C GLU A 43 -3.03 17.42 5.95
N ILE A 44 -2.53 16.78 4.89
CA ILE A 44 -2.06 17.49 3.68
C ILE A 44 -3.22 18.21 2.99
N GLN A 45 -4.36 17.53 2.86
CA GLN A 45 -5.56 18.09 2.25
C GLN A 45 -6.11 19.29 3.03
N GLU A 46 -6.03 19.27 4.36
CA GLU A 46 -6.41 20.40 5.23
C GLU A 46 -5.39 21.54 5.21
N PHE A 47 -4.12 21.23 4.99
CA PHE A 47 -3.02 22.20 5.02
C PHE A 47 -2.97 23.12 3.79
N SER A 48 -2.86 22.54 2.59
CA SER A 48 -2.63 23.31 1.35
C SER A 48 -3.23 22.62 0.14
N GLN A 49 -4.08 23.36 -0.57
CA GLN A 49 -4.62 22.93 -1.86
C GLN A 49 -3.52 22.78 -2.92
N GLU A 50 -2.49 23.62 -2.88
CA GLU A 50 -1.38 23.59 -3.84
C GLU A 50 -0.55 22.31 -3.70
N LEU A 51 -0.23 21.92 -2.44
CA LEU A 51 0.48 20.67 -2.17
C LEU A 51 -0.36 19.45 -2.58
N LEU A 52 -1.67 19.49 -2.34
CA LEU A 52 -2.60 18.43 -2.76
C LEU A 52 -2.70 18.31 -4.29
N GLU A 53 -2.76 19.43 -5.00
CA GLU A 53 -2.76 19.47 -6.47
C GLU A 53 -1.44 18.94 -7.05
N SER A 54 -0.30 19.27 -6.42
CA SER A 54 1.02 18.72 -6.78
C SER A 54 1.07 17.21 -6.60
N LEU A 55 0.62 16.70 -5.45
CA LEU A 55 0.52 15.24 -5.21
C LEU A 55 -0.43 14.54 -6.19
N THR A 56 -1.42 15.26 -6.73
CA THR A 56 -2.37 14.68 -7.69
C THR A 56 -1.79 14.64 -9.09
N SER A 57 -1.04 15.68 -9.48
CA SER A 57 -0.47 15.83 -10.82
C SER A 57 0.86 15.08 -10.98
N ASN A 58 1.78 15.25 -10.03
CA ASN A 58 3.12 14.67 -10.01
C ASN A 58 3.44 14.06 -8.63
N PRO A 59 2.77 12.96 -8.22
CA PRO A 59 2.99 12.36 -6.91
C PRO A 59 4.42 11.92 -6.66
N GLU A 60 5.09 11.34 -7.66
CA GLU A 60 6.45 10.81 -7.52
C GLU A 60 7.46 11.89 -7.15
N GLU A 61 7.49 12.97 -7.93
CA GLU A 61 8.35 14.13 -7.70
C GLU A 61 7.99 14.85 -6.40
N THR A 62 6.69 15.03 -6.12
CA THR A 62 6.24 15.72 -4.90
C THR A 62 6.61 14.95 -3.63
N ILE A 63 6.54 13.62 -3.65
CA ILE A 63 6.96 12.75 -2.54
C ILE A 63 8.48 12.82 -2.38
N ALA A 64 9.26 12.74 -3.47
CA ALA A 64 10.71 12.83 -3.44
C ALA A 64 11.20 14.18 -2.84
N ILE A 65 10.57 15.30 -3.21
CA ILE A 65 10.87 16.61 -2.60
C ILE A 65 10.59 16.59 -1.09
N GLY A 66 9.51 15.93 -0.66
CA GLY A 66 9.19 15.76 0.76
C GLY A 66 10.24 14.93 1.50
N GLU A 67 10.69 13.83 0.91
CA GLU A 67 11.79 12.99 1.43
C GLU A 67 13.08 13.81 1.58
N ASP A 68 13.45 14.62 0.57
CA ASP A 68 14.62 15.52 0.64
C ASP A 68 14.52 16.54 1.78
N VAL A 69 13.34 17.13 2.00
CA VAL A 69 13.10 18.08 3.10
C VAL A 69 13.29 17.38 4.45
N ILE A 70 12.80 16.15 4.58
CA ILE A 70 12.95 15.36 5.79
C ILE A 70 14.42 15.00 6.01
N ILE A 71 15.14 14.55 4.99
CA ILE A 71 16.57 14.21 5.05
C ILE A 71 17.38 15.41 5.54
N LYS A 72 17.10 16.62 5.04
CA LYS A 72 17.78 17.87 5.49
C LYS A 72 17.58 18.20 6.97
N LYS A 73 16.59 17.59 7.63
CA LYS A 73 16.33 17.76 9.08
C LYS A 73 17.04 16.72 9.94
N PHE A 74 17.70 15.72 9.34
CA PHE A 74 18.56 14.79 10.08
C PHE A 74 19.86 15.51 10.53
N PRO A 75 20.55 15.01 11.57
CA PRO A 75 21.85 15.53 11.97
C PRO A 75 22.85 15.52 10.79
N GLU A 76 23.62 16.60 10.61
CA GLU A 76 24.52 16.76 9.45
C GLU A 76 25.58 15.65 9.35
N GLU A 77 25.96 15.05 10.47
CA GLU A 77 26.94 13.98 10.52
C GLU A 77 26.37 12.61 10.09
N GLN A 78 25.03 12.48 10.04
CA GLN A 78 24.36 11.23 9.70
C GLN A 78 24.13 11.15 8.19
N LYS A 79 24.81 10.21 7.53
CA LYS A 79 24.60 9.94 6.11
C LYS A 79 23.28 9.16 5.92
N VAL A 80 22.27 9.83 5.36
CA VAL A 80 20.99 9.22 4.98
C VAL A 80 21.03 8.92 3.48
N GLU A 81 21.03 7.63 3.12
CA GLU A 81 21.08 7.21 1.71
C GLU A 81 19.69 7.08 1.10
N ILE A 82 18.74 6.55 1.87
CA ILE A 82 17.35 6.33 1.48
C ILE A 82 16.46 6.68 2.67
N LEU A 83 15.35 7.36 2.38
CA LEU A 83 14.25 7.61 3.29
C LEU A 83 12.95 7.54 2.51
N HIS A 84 11.90 7.00 3.13
CA HIS A 84 10.59 6.82 2.49
C HIS A 84 9.49 7.62 3.16
N LEU A 85 8.80 8.46 2.42
CA LEU A 85 7.58 9.13 2.86
C LEU A 85 6.37 8.27 2.48
N ARG A 86 5.73 7.69 3.49
CA ARG A 86 4.61 6.75 3.34
C ARG A 86 3.29 7.48 3.61
N LEU A 87 2.44 7.60 2.60
CA LEU A 87 1.13 8.25 2.73
C LEU A 87 0.08 7.27 3.29
N LYS A 88 -0.60 7.64 4.37
CA LYS A 88 -1.69 6.88 4.99
C LYS A 88 -3.01 7.65 4.95
N ASN A 89 -4.12 6.98 5.27
CA ASN A 89 -5.45 7.58 5.37
C ASN A 89 -5.89 8.28 4.07
N ILE A 90 -5.54 7.70 2.92
CA ILE A 90 -5.99 8.21 1.62
C ILE A 90 -7.51 8.00 1.51
N PRO A 91 -8.29 9.05 1.18
CA PRO A 91 -9.74 8.94 1.08
C PRO A 91 -10.21 8.00 -0.05
N ASP A 92 -11.43 7.47 0.12
CA ASP A 92 -12.03 6.47 -0.77
C ASP A 92 -12.37 7.00 -2.18
N ASP A 93 -12.33 8.31 -2.43
CA ASP A 93 -12.51 8.89 -3.77
C ASP A 93 -11.36 8.49 -4.74
N ARG A 94 -10.19 8.18 -4.18
CA ARG A 94 -9.03 7.62 -4.86
C ARG A 94 -9.05 6.10 -4.95
N LEU A 95 -10.02 5.42 -4.33
CA LEU A 95 -10.21 3.99 -4.48
C LEU A 95 -10.65 3.67 -5.92
N LYS A 96 -9.91 2.78 -6.58
CA LYS A 96 -10.21 2.30 -7.93
C LYS A 96 -10.35 0.78 -7.92
N GLU A 97 -11.45 0.32 -8.48
CA GLU A 97 -11.60 -1.09 -8.82
C GLU A 97 -10.53 -1.47 -9.86
N ILE A 98 -9.85 -2.61 -9.65
CA ILE A 98 -8.76 -3.06 -10.51
C ILE A 98 -9.21 -3.13 -11.98
N ARG A 99 -10.43 -3.63 -12.23
CA ARG A 99 -11.04 -3.70 -13.58
C ARG A 99 -11.31 -2.35 -14.25
N LYS A 100 -11.37 -1.25 -13.48
CA LYS A 100 -11.66 0.10 -13.98
C LYS A 100 -10.40 0.93 -14.24
N ILE A 101 -9.21 0.41 -13.91
CA ILE A 101 -7.94 1.08 -14.17
C ILE A 101 -7.73 1.21 -15.70
N ARG A 102 -7.46 2.43 -16.17
CA ARG A 102 -7.27 2.75 -17.60
C ARG A 102 -6.05 3.66 -17.78
N SER A 103 -5.69 3.93 -19.04
CA SER A 103 -4.56 4.79 -19.40
C SER A 103 -4.62 6.19 -18.80
N LYS A 104 -5.81 6.74 -18.56
CA LYS A 104 -5.98 8.04 -17.88
C LYS A 104 -5.43 8.06 -16.45
N ASN A 105 -5.26 6.90 -15.82
CA ASN A 105 -4.77 6.77 -14.45
C ASN A 105 -3.24 6.65 -14.36
N ILE A 106 -2.53 6.61 -15.48
CA ILE A 106 -1.07 6.47 -15.49
C ILE A 106 -0.46 7.72 -14.84
N GLY A 107 0.44 7.52 -13.88
CA GLY A 107 1.06 8.58 -13.09
C GLY A 107 0.21 9.08 -11.92
N GLU A 108 -1.08 8.70 -11.84
CA GLU A 108 -1.93 9.09 -10.71
C GLU A 108 -1.62 8.27 -9.46
N LEU A 109 -1.72 8.92 -8.29
CA LEU A 109 -1.77 8.26 -6.99
C LEU A 109 -3.17 7.67 -6.78
N ILE A 110 -3.25 6.33 -6.82
CA ILE A 110 -4.50 5.58 -6.67
C ILE A 110 -4.43 4.63 -5.47
N THR A 111 -5.61 4.27 -4.96
CA THR A 111 -5.75 3.20 -3.96
C THR A 111 -6.49 2.03 -4.60
N ILE A 112 -6.01 0.81 -4.35
CA ILE A 112 -6.69 -0.43 -4.73
C ILE A 112 -6.93 -1.28 -3.49
N GLU A 113 -7.98 -2.09 -3.54
CA GLU A 113 -8.26 -3.11 -2.54
C GLU A 113 -8.37 -4.48 -3.21
N GLY A 114 -7.89 -5.51 -2.54
CA GLY A 114 -8.02 -6.86 -3.05
C GLY A 114 -7.31 -7.91 -2.19
N LEU A 115 -7.35 -9.14 -2.69
CA LEU A 115 -6.70 -10.30 -2.10
C LEU A 115 -5.32 -10.51 -2.71
N VAL A 116 -4.30 -10.68 -1.86
CA VAL A 116 -2.96 -11.07 -2.28
C VAL A 116 -3.00 -12.52 -2.77
N ARG A 117 -2.73 -12.73 -4.05
CA ARG A 117 -2.79 -14.05 -4.68
C ARG A 117 -1.42 -14.71 -4.76
N GLN A 118 -0.39 -13.93 -5.10
CA GLN A 118 0.98 -14.41 -5.22
C GLN A 118 1.94 -13.38 -4.64
N VAL A 119 3.02 -13.87 -4.05
CA VAL A 119 4.10 -13.09 -3.46
C VAL A 119 5.41 -13.72 -3.92
N THR A 120 6.31 -12.93 -4.50
CA THR A 120 7.66 -13.41 -4.85
C THR A 120 8.57 -13.41 -3.63
N GLU A 121 9.72 -14.08 -3.73
CA GLU A 121 10.82 -13.88 -2.79
C GLU A 121 11.27 -12.41 -2.79
N VAL A 122 11.72 -11.95 -1.62
CA VAL A 122 12.39 -10.65 -1.47
C VAL A 122 13.77 -10.75 -2.12
N ARG A 123 14.13 -9.78 -2.94
CA ARG A 123 15.41 -9.73 -3.66
C ARG A 123 16.00 -8.32 -3.61
N PRO A 124 17.33 -8.17 -3.55
CA PRO A 124 17.95 -6.86 -3.58
C PRO A 124 17.76 -6.23 -4.97
N LYS A 125 17.34 -4.97 -4.98
CA LYS A 125 17.22 -4.11 -6.16
C LYS A 125 18.19 -2.95 -6.02
N LEU A 126 18.98 -2.72 -7.07
CA LEU A 126 19.87 -1.57 -7.17
C LEU A 126 19.03 -0.30 -7.36
N VAL A 127 19.16 0.67 -6.44
CA VAL A 127 18.50 1.99 -6.55
C VAL A 127 19.47 3.07 -6.99
N THR A 128 20.71 3.04 -6.49
CA THR A 128 21.76 3.98 -6.89
C THR A 128 23.02 3.20 -7.22
N GLY A 129 23.40 3.19 -8.49
CA GLY A 129 24.63 2.54 -8.94
C GLY A 129 25.84 3.46 -8.82
N ALA A 130 26.92 2.94 -8.22
CA ALA A 130 28.24 3.57 -8.25
C ALA A 130 29.04 3.04 -9.44
N PHE A 131 29.47 3.93 -10.33
CA PHE A 131 30.08 3.58 -11.59
C PHE A 131 31.48 4.19 -11.73
N GLU A 132 32.51 3.35 -11.65
CA GLU A 132 33.89 3.73 -11.85
C GLU A 132 34.18 3.95 -13.34
N CYS A 133 34.70 5.14 -13.68
CA CYS A 133 35.20 5.44 -15.00
C CYS A 133 36.57 4.79 -15.23
N THR A 134 36.66 3.87 -16.18
CA THR A 134 37.92 3.14 -16.45
C THR A 134 39.05 4.01 -17.00
N SER A 135 38.75 5.24 -17.43
CA SER A 135 39.75 6.18 -17.95
C SER A 135 40.46 7.00 -16.87
N CYS A 136 39.75 7.40 -15.80
CA CYS A 136 40.27 8.32 -14.80
C CYS A 136 40.06 7.87 -13.35
N GLY A 137 39.36 6.75 -13.12
CA GLY A 137 39.05 6.22 -11.78
C GLY A 137 37.95 6.96 -11.02
N HIS A 138 37.36 8.03 -11.59
CA HIS A 138 36.29 8.76 -10.93
C HIS A 138 34.99 7.92 -10.83
N VAL A 139 34.38 7.89 -9.64
CA VAL A 139 33.13 7.17 -9.37
C VAL A 139 31.95 8.11 -9.59
N ASN A 140 31.02 7.70 -10.45
CA ASN A 140 29.84 8.47 -10.81
C ASN A 140 28.62 7.74 -10.23
N TYR A 141 27.72 8.46 -9.58
CA TYR A 141 26.51 7.87 -9.02
C TYR A 141 25.34 8.10 -9.98
N LYS A 142 24.52 7.07 -10.19
CA LYS A 142 23.32 7.18 -11.02
C LYS A 142 22.18 6.37 -10.46
N GLU A 143 21.05 7.04 -10.27
CA GLU A 143 19.77 6.44 -9.88
C GLU A 143 19.22 5.50 -10.96
N GLN A 144 18.51 4.47 -10.50
CA GLN A 144 18.02 3.36 -11.31
C GLN A 144 16.49 3.29 -11.23
N GLU A 145 15.82 4.04 -12.11
CA GLU A 145 14.36 4.10 -12.15
C GLU A 145 13.72 2.96 -12.95
N THR A 146 14.50 2.30 -13.83
CA THR A 146 13.99 1.27 -14.75
C THR A 146 14.41 -0.13 -14.32
N GLU A 147 13.68 -1.16 -14.79
CA GLU A 147 14.06 -2.56 -14.59
C GLU A 147 15.40 -2.93 -15.27
N THR A 148 15.97 -2.04 -16.08
CA THR A 148 17.23 -2.29 -16.78
C THR A 148 18.33 -1.37 -16.28
N LEU A 149 19.49 -1.97 -16.01
CA LEU A 149 20.66 -1.23 -15.54
C LEU A 149 21.02 -0.08 -16.50
N GLU A 150 21.01 1.13 -15.97
CA GLU A 150 21.38 2.34 -16.67
C GLU A 150 22.76 2.83 -16.22
N PHE A 151 23.59 3.17 -17.20
CA PHE A 151 24.92 3.71 -16.96
C PHE A 151 24.93 5.23 -17.08
N PRO A 152 25.88 5.93 -16.45
CA PRO A 152 26.12 7.36 -16.66
C PRO A 152 26.35 7.68 -18.14
N VAL A 153 25.84 8.83 -18.58
CA VAL A 153 25.97 9.29 -19.97
C VAL A 153 27.39 9.81 -20.24
N PHE A 154 27.99 10.46 -19.25
CA PHE A 154 29.35 10.97 -19.26
C PHE A 154 29.96 10.85 -17.85
N CYS A 155 31.29 10.97 -17.78
CA CYS A 155 32.02 10.96 -16.53
C CYS A 155 32.16 12.38 -15.99
N GLU A 156 31.75 12.63 -14.75
CA GLU A 156 31.82 13.95 -14.09
C GLU A 156 33.28 14.38 -13.83
N GLY A 157 34.19 13.43 -13.61
CA GLY A 157 35.60 13.72 -13.34
C GLY A 157 36.44 14.09 -14.57
N CYS A 158 36.20 13.48 -15.73
CA CYS A 158 37.00 13.76 -16.94
C CYS A 158 36.19 14.16 -18.19
N GLY A 159 34.87 14.30 -18.08
CA GLY A 159 33.98 14.72 -19.17
C GLY A 159 33.76 13.69 -20.29
N LYS A 160 34.47 12.56 -20.27
CA LYS A 160 34.38 11.53 -21.32
C LYS A 160 32.99 10.89 -21.37
N LYS A 161 32.48 10.70 -22.58
CA LYS A 161 31.14 10.18 -22.84
C LYS A 161 31.12 8.67 -23.05
N LYS A 162 29.92 8.08 -23.04
CA LYS A 162 29.68 6.69 -23.45
C LYS A 162 30.29 6.42 -24.84
N GLY A 163 31.26 5.51 -24.90
CA GLY A 163 32.04 5.18 -26.11
C GLY A 163 33.51 5.61 -26.03
N GLU A 164 33.80 6.70 -25.32
CA GLU A 164 35.18 7.16 -25.04
C GLU A 164 35.76 6.55 -23.77
N THR A 165 34.87 6.14 -22.85
CA THR A 165 35.21 5.41 -21.63
C THR A 165 34.18 4.32 -21.36
N ARG A 166 34.53 3.37 -20.49
CA ARG A 166 33.63 2.37 -19.94
C ARG A 166 33.35 2.71 -18.48
N PHE A 167 32.16 2.34 -18.04
CA PHE A 167 31.70 2.46 -16.66
C PHE A 167 31.58 1.07 -16.06
N LYS A 168 32.34 0.81 -15.00
CA LYS A 168 32.27 -0.44 -14.25
C LYS A 168 31.39 -0.22 -13.02
N LEU A 169 30.35 -1.02 -12.86
CA LEU A 169 29.54 -1.01 -11.65
C LEU A 169 30.39 -1.49 -10.46
N LEU A 170 30.37 -0.72 -9.38
CA LEU A 170 30.98 -1.06 -8.10
C LEU A 170 29.86 -1.39 -7.11
N GLU A 171 29.59 -2.69 -6.93
CA GLU A 171 28.50 -3.17 -6.08
C GLU A 171 28.68 -2.71 -4.62
N ASP A 172 29.90 -2.77 -4.07
CA ASP A 172 30.20 -2.38 -2.68
C ASP A 172 29.94 -0.89 -2.36
N PHE A 173 29.90 -0.04 -3.39
CA PHE A 173 29.64 1.41 -3.25
C PHE A 173 28.25 1.81 -3.74
N SER A 174 27.46 0.83 -4.20
CA SER A 174 26.12 1.04 -4.70
C SER A 174 25.09 0.87 -3.58
N VAL A 175 23.94 1.51 -3.75
CA VAL A 175 22.84 1.45 -2.80
C VAL A 175 21.79 0.46 -3.31
N PHE A 176 21.42 -0.49 -2.46
CA PHE A 176 20.40 -1.50 -2.72
C PHE A 176 19.26 -1.39 -1.71
N VAL A 177 18.05 -1.71 -2.15
CA VAL A 177 16.87 -1.90 -1.30
C VAL A 177 16.30 -3.29 -1.52
N ASP A 178 15.61 -3.80 -0.50
CA ASP A 178 14.78 -4.97 -0.69
C ASP A 178 13.63 -4.66 -1.65
N SER A 179 13.36 -5.58 -2.57
CA SER A 179 12.27 -5.46 -3.52
C SER A 179 11.50 -6.76 -3.62
N GLN A 180 10.19 -6.64 -3.67
CA GLN A 180 9.27 -7.76 -3.75
C GLN A 180 8.13 -7.42 -4.70
N LYS A 181 7.66 -8.42 -5.45
CA LYS A 181 6.52 -8.27 -6.32
C LYS A 181 5.37 -9.13 -5.81
N ILE A 182 4.18 -8.56 -5.79
CA ILE A 182 2.94 -9.26 -5.46
C ILE A 182 1.93 -9.17 -6.61
N GLU A 183 1.02 -10.14 -6.67
CA GLU A 183 -0.16 -10.09 -7.55
C GLU A 183 -1.40 -9.93 -6.67
N VAL A 184 -2.11 -8.81 -6.82
CA VAL A 184 -3.35 -8.51 -6.11
C VAL A 184 -4.52 -8.79 -7.03
N GLN A 185 -5.52 -9.49 -6.52
CA GLN A 185 -6.73 -9.89 -7.22
C GLN A 185 -7.94 -9.18 -6.61
N GLU A 186 -8.93 -8.82 -7.42
CA GLU A 186 -10.22 -8.32 -6.92
C GLU A 186 -10.88 -9.31 -5.97
N ASN A 187 -11.58 -8.80 -4.95
CA ASN A 187 -12.34 -9.62 -4.03
C ASN A 187 -13.48 -10.31 -4.78
N PRO A 188 -13.64 -11.65 -4.67
CA PRO A 188 -14.72 -12.36 -5.34
C PRO A 188 -16.14 -11.87 -4.99
N GLU A 189 -16.29 -11.31 -3.79
CA GLU A 189 -17.56 -10.80 -3.24
C GLU A 189 -18.07 -9.55 -4.00
N ASP A 190 -17.15 -8.75 -4.55
CA ASP A 190 -17.46 -7.49 -5.24
C ASP A 190 -17.80 -7.70 -6.73
N ILE A 191 -17.76 -8.95 -7.21
CA ILE A 191 -17.87 -9.30 -8.62
C ILE A 191 -19.25 -9.84 -8.94
N ARG A 192 -19.81 -9.40 -10.07
CA ARG A 192 -21.06 -9.95 -10.60
C ARG A 192 -20.88 -11.39 -11.02
N GLY A 193 -21.86 -12.24 -10.70
CA GLY A 193 -21.80 -13.68 -10.99
C GLY A 193 -21.42 -13.97 -12.44
N GLY A 194 -20.33 -14.73 -12.63
CA GLY A 194 -19.86 -15.21 -13.94
C GLY A 194 -18.64 -14.47 -14.51
N GLU A 195 -18.22 -13.33 -13.95
CA GLU A 195 -17.01 -12.64 -14.40
C GLU A 195 -15.75 -13.17 -13.72
N GLN A 196 -14.63 -13.16 -14.46
CA GLN A 196 -13.33 -13.51 -13.88
C GLN A 196 -12.72 -12.30 -13.14
N PRO A 197 -12.21 -12.51 -11.92
CA PRO A 197 -11.54 -11.45 -11.17
C PRO A 197 -10.29 -10.97 -11.90
N GLN A 198 -10.16 -9.64 -12.02
CA GLN A 198 -8.97 -9.03 -12.59
C GLN A 198 -7.86 -8.96 -11.56
N ARG A 199 -6.63 -8.76 -12.06
CA ARG A 199 -5.41 -8.77 -11.26
C ARG A 199 -4.48 -7.67 -11.70
N ILE A 200 -3.69 -7.19 -10.76
CA ILE A 200 -2.65 -6.20 -11.00
C ILE A 200 -1.39 -6.59 -10.24
N GLN A 201 -0.23 -6.36 -10.88
CA GLN A 201 1.05 -6.53 -10.23
C GLN A 201 1.38 -5.28 -9.41
N VAL A 202 1.87 -5.49 -8.20
CA VAL A 202 2.28 -4.42 -7.30
C VAL A 202 3.73 -4.66 -6.89
N TYR A 203 4.53 -3.61 -6.94
CA TYR A 203 5.92 -3.61 -6.49
C TYR A 203 6.00 -2.98 -5.11
N LEU A 204 6.61 -3.70 -4.19
CA LEU A 204 6.89 -3.29 -2.81
C LEU A 204 8.41 -3.15 -2.68
N GLU A 205 8.86 -2.10 -1.97
CA GLU A 205 10.27 -1.83 -1.76
C GLU A 205 10.54 -1.47 -0.29
N ASP A 206 11.75 -1.81 0.17
CA ASP A 206 12.27 -1.58 1.51
C ASP A 206 11.32 -2.07 2.61
N ASP A 207 10.85 -1.18 3.49
CA ASP A 207 9.98 -1.49 4.64
C ASP A 207 8.61 -2.10 4.29
N LEU A 208 8.19 -2.00 3.02
CA LEU A 208 6.95 -2.64 2.54
C LEU A 208 7.14 -4.10 2.13
N THR A 209 8.36 -4.62 2.10
CA THR A 209 8.64 -6.00 1.69
C THR A 209 8.49 -6.99 2.85
N GLY A 210 8.07 -8.21 2.55
CA GLY A 210 7.97 -9.29 3.54
C GLY A 210 6.82 -9.17 4.55
N ILE A 211 6.02 -8.09 4.50
CA ILE A 211 4.90 -7.85 5.42
C ILE A 211 3.56 -8.44 4.96
N VAL A 212 3.47 -8.91 3.70
CA VAL A 212 2.26 -9.49 3.11
C VAL A 212 2.43 -10.96 2.78
N VAL A 213 1.38 -11.75 3.02
CA VAL A 213 1.34 -13.18 2.67
C VAL A 213 0.19 -13.49 1.71
N PRO A 214 0.28 -14.58 0.92
CA PRO A 214 -0.84 -15.03 0.09
C PRO A 214 -2.09 -15.28 0.93
N GLY A 215 -3.22 -14.74 0.50
CA GLY A 215 -4.51 -14.80 1.20
C GLY A 215 -4.84 -13.54 2.01
N ASP A 216 -3.90 -12.62 2.20
CA ASP A 216 -4.19 -11.35 2.89
C ASP A 216 -5.14 -10.49 2.06
N ARG A 217 -6.13 -9.86 2.72
CA ARG A 217 -6.84 -8.72 2.15
C ARG A 217 -6.03 -7.46 2.44
N VAL A 218 -5.75 -6.67 1.41
CA VAL A 218 -4.89 -5.50 1.50
C VAL A 218 -5.53 -4.30 0.83
N ARG A 219 -5.30 -3.13 1.42
CA ARG A 219 -5.51 -1.80 0.84
C ARG A 219 -4.14 -1.26 0.48
N ILE A 220 -3.92 -0.98 -0.79
CA ILE A 220 -2.62 -0.51 -1.30
C ILE A 220 -2.79 0.84 -1.95
N THR A 221 -2.04 1.81 -1.49
CA THR A 221 -1.89 3.11 -2.13
C THR A 221 -0.59 3.12 -2.92
N GLY A 222 -0.66 3.55 -4.17
CA GLY A 222 0.52 3.59 -5.03
C GLY A 222 0.35 4.43 -6.28
N ILE A 223 1.45 4.59 -7.00
CA ILE A 223 1.51 5.32 -8.25
C ILE A 223 1.38 4.31 -9.39
N LEU A 224 0.41 4.50 -10.27
CA LEU A 224 0.23 3.60 -11.41
C LEU A 224 1.31 3.87 -12.46
N LYS A 225 2.19 2.89 -12.67
CA LYS A 225 3.28 2.96 -13.62
C LYS A 225 3.05 2.01 -14.80
N THR A 226 3.84 2.21 -15.84
CA THR A 226 3.80 1.37 -17.04
C THR A 226 5.18 0.83 -17.34
N ARG A 227 5.22 -0.32 -18.01
CA ARG A 227 6.44 -0.82 -18.65
C ARG A 227 6.12 -1.34 -20.05
N PRO A 228 7.02 -1.16 -21.03
CA PRO A 228 6.78 -1.64 -22.38
C PRO A 228 6.71 -3.18 -22.40
N ARG A 229 5.77 -3.74 -23.16
CA ARG A 229 5.86 -5.15 -23.53
C ARG A 229 6.95 -5.33 -24.59
N GLY A 230 7.62 -6.48 -24.58
CA GLY A 230 8.66 -6.79 -25.55
C GLY A 230 10.08 -6.54 -25.02
N THR A 231 11.07 -6.73 -25.89
CA THR A 231 12.48 -6.57 -25.53
C THR A 231 12.99 -5.22 -26.02
N LYS A 232 14.13 -4.74 -25.50
CA LYS A 232 14.77 -3.51 -26.01
C LYS A 232 15.03 -3.54 -27.52
N GLN A 233 15.18 -4.72 -28.10
CA GLN A 233 15.40 -4.91 -29.53
C GLN A 233 14.09 -4.89 -30.35
N PHE A 234 12.97 -5.26 -29.72
CA PHE A 234 11.64 -5.28 -30.33
C PHE A 234 10.62 -4.66 -29.36
N PRO A 235 10.60 -3.32 -29.25
CA PRO A 235 9.67 -2.63 -28.36
C PRO A 235 8.24 -2.78 -28.86
N SER A 236 7.29 -3.05 -27.96
CA SER A 236 5.86 -3.03 -28.27
C SER A 236 5.26 -1.65 -28.03
N THR A 237 4.22 -1.33 -28.79
CA THR A 237 3.33 -0.19 -28.51
C THR A 237 2.33 -0.49 -27.39
N ILE A 238 2.26 -1.75 -26.93
CA ILE A 238 1.43 -2.18 -25.81
C ILE A 238 2.29 -2.16 -24.55
N PHE A 239 1.78 -1.54 -23.49
CA PHE A 239 2.43 -1.44 -22.19
C PHE A 239 1.65 -2.24 -21.16
N ASP A 240 2.36 -2.89 -20.24
CA ASP A 240 1.78 -3.43 -19.03
C ASP A 240 1.68 -2.33 -17.98
N ILE A 241 0.56 -2.30 -17.26
CA ILE A 241 0.37 -1.47 -16.08
C ILE A 241 0.76 -2.25 -14.83
N TYR A 242 1.36 -1.57 -13.88
CA TYR A 242 1.62 -2.09 -12.54
C TYR A 242 1.52 -0.95 -11.53
N LEU A 243 1.31 -1.29 -10.27
CA LEU A 243 1.26 -0.32 -9.19
C LEU A 243 2.61 -0.31 -8.47
N TYR A 244 3.20 0.86 -8.30
CA TYR A 244 4.35 1.07 -7.43
C TYR A 244 3.83 1.50 -6.05
N ALA A 245 3.96 0.64 -5.04
CA ALA A 245 3.35 0.89 -3.74
C ALA A 245 4.07 2.01 -2.98
N ILE A 246 3.28 2.97 -2.51
CA ILE A 246 3.70 3.99 -1.55
C ILE A 246 3.35 3.54 -0.13
N ASN A 247 2.24 2.84 0.07
CA ASN A 247 1.83 2.31 1.36
C ASN A 247 0.98 1.05 1.19
N VAL A 248 1.07 0.14 2.16
CA VAL A 248 0.29 -1.11 2.21
C VAL A 248 -0.33 -1.25 3.60
N GLU A 249 -1.64 -1.42 3.63
CA GLU A 249 -2.40 -1.65 4.85
C GLU A 249 -3.08 -3.03 4.76
N SER A 250 -2.78 -3.92 5.70
CA SER A 250 -3.52 -5.18 5.83
C SER A 250 -4.92 -4.88 6.35
N ILE A 251 -5.93 -5.19 5.54
CA ILE A 251 -7.33 -5.18 5.95
C ILE A 251 -7.51 -6.44 6.78
N LYS A 252 -7.26 -6.34 8.09
CA LYS A 252 -7.68 -7.39 9.01
C LYS A 252 -9.20 -7.48 8.91
N GLU A 253 -9.74 -8.67 8.67
CA GLU A 253 -11.16 -8.96 8.88
C GLU A 253 -11.50 -8.89 10.39
N GLU A 254 -11.16 -7.79 11.05
CA GLU A 254 -11.97 -7.33 12.15
C GLU A 254 -13.22 -6.79 11.46
N TYR A 255 -14.31 -7.57 11.48
CA TYR A 255 -15.67 -7.15 11.15
C TYR A 255 -15.75 -5.64 11.22
N LYS A 256 -15.78 -4.93 10.06
CA LYS A 256 -15.76 -3.46 9.93
C LYS A 256 -15.95 -2.86 11.29
N SER A 257 -14.88 -2.47 11.99
CA SER A 257 -14.98 -2.09 13.40
C SER A 257 -16.07 -1.04 13.51
N VAL A 258 -17.28 -1.47 13.87
CA VAL A 258 -18.39 -0.55 13.97
C VAL A 258 -18.00 0.22 15.21
N THR A 259 -17.58 1.46 15.02
CA THR A 259 -17.30 2.35 16.14
C THR A 259 -18.64 2.61 16.81
N LEU A 260 -18.98 1.78 17.78
CA LEU A 260 -20.23 1.90 18.51
C LEU A 260 -20.17 3.19 19.31
N THR A 261 -21.06 4.13 19.01
CA THR A 261 -21.26 5.30 19.86
C THR A 261 -21.88 4.86 21.19
N GLU A 262 -21.82 5.71 22.22
CA GLU A 262 -22.52 5.43 23.48
C GLU A 262 -24.03 5.24 23.25
N GLU A 263 -24.61 5.98 22.29
CA GLU A 263 -26.01 5.85 21.87
C GLU A 263 -26.30 4.47 21.23
N ASP A 264 -25.39 3.96 20.39
CA ASP A 264 -25.53 2.61 19.80
C ASP A 264 -25.50 1.53 20.89
N VAL A 265 -24.60 1.64 21.86
CA VAL A 265 -24.49 0.70 22.97
C VAL A 265 -25.76 0.72 23.82
N GLU A 266 -26.31 1.90 24.09
CA GLU A 266 -27.57 2.04 24.83
C GLU A 266 -28.73 1.38 24.09
N ARG A 267 -28.89 1.67 22.79
CA ARG A 267 -29.92 1.03 21.94
C ARG A 267 -29.77 -0.50 21.89
N ILE A 268 -28.53 -1.01 21.80
CA ILE A 268 -28.27 -2.46 21.81
C ILE A 268 -28.69 -3.08 23.16
N ARG A 269 -28.39 -2.42 24.28
CA ARG A 269 -28.78 -2.90 25.62
C ARG A 269 -30.29 -2.87 25.82
N GLU A 270 -30.96 -1.81 25.40
CA GLU A 270 -32.42 -1.72 25.43
C GLU A 270 -33.06 -2.83 24.58
N PHE A 271 -32.55 -3.04 23.36
CA PHE A 271 -33.04 -4.08 22.47
C PHE A 271 -32.81 -5.49 23.04
N ALA A 272 -31.68 -5.72 23.70
CA ALA A 272 -31.36 -6.99 24.34
C ALA A 272 -32.28 -7.33 25.53
N GLN A 273 -32.93 -6.34 26.13
CA GLN A 273 -33.91 -6.57 27.22
C GLN A 273 -35.29 -7.01 26.70
N ASP A 274 -35.54 -6.91 25.40
CA ASP A 274 -36.81 -7.35 24.82
C ASP A 274 -36.95 -8.88 24.88
N LYS A 275 -38.05 -9.35 25.48
CA LYS A 275 -38.35 -10.79 25.59
C LYS A 275 -38.51 -11.49 24.24
N ASN A 276 -38.82 -10.73 23.18
CA ASN A 276 -38.98 -11.23 21.83
C ASN A 276 -37.78 -10.91 20.92
N VAL A 277 -36.61 -10.57 21.49
CA VAL A 277 -35.41 -10.18 20.74
C VAL A 277 -35.01 -11.20 19.68
N ILE A 278 -35.01 -12.49 20.02
CA ILE A 278 -34.65 -13.59 19.11
C ILE A 278 -35.59 -13.60 17.91
N LYS A 279 -36.90 -13.55 18.16
CA LYS A 279 -37.92 -13.55 17.11
C LYS A 279 -37.81 -12.31 16.22
N LYS A 280 -37.64 -11.13 16.81
CA LYS A 280 -37.47 -9.89 16.05
C LYS A 280 -36.26 -9.93 15.13
N LEU A 281 -35.17 -10.58 15.55
CA LEU A 281 -33.97 -10.75 14.73
C LEU A 281 -34.15 -11.84 13.66
N SER A 282 -34.77 -12.98 14.00
CA SER A 282 -35.03 -14.06 13.04
C SER A 282 -35.97 -13.60 11.93
N ASP A 283 -37.00 -12.81 12.25
CA ASP A 283 -37.95 -12.24 11.28
C ASP A 283 -37.26 -11.30 10.27
N LYS A 284 -36.11 -10.73 10.65
CA LYS A 284 -35.30 -9.87 9.77
C LYS A 284 -34.37 -10.66 8.85
N ILE A 285 -34.12 -11.93 9.15
CA ILE A 285 -33.39 -12.82 8.24
C ILE A 285 -34.32 -13.21 7.09
N ALA A 286 -33.90 -12.85 5.88
CA ALA A 286 -34.66 -13.08 4.66
C ALA A 286 -36.14 -12.63 4.79
N SER A 287 -36.34 -11.36 5.16
CA SER A 287 -37.67 -10.78 5.43
C SER A 287 -38.64 -10.83 4.25
N THR A 288 -38.15 -11.10 3.03
CA THR A 288 -38.96 -11.31 1.83
C THR A 288 -39.56 -12.71 1.74
N LEU A 289 -39.04 -13.69 2.49
CA LEU A 289 -39.55 -15.05 2.56
C LEU A 289 -40.56 -15.16 3.71
N PHE A 290 -41.78 -15.61 3.40
CA PHE A 290 -42.81 -15.85 4.40
C PHE A 290 -42.64 -17.24 5.03
N GLY A 291 -42.76 -17.34 6.36
CA GLY A 291 -42.57 -18.59 7.10
C GLY A 291 -41.09 -18.92 7.34
N LEU A 292 -40.80 -20.22 7.44
CA LEU A 292 -39.46 -20.78 7.75
C LEU A 292 -38.88 -20.26 9.07
N GLU A 293 -39.73 -20.13 10.09
CA GLU A 293 -39.38 -19.52 11.36
C GLU A 293 -38.23 -20.26 12.06
N ILE A 294 -38.27 -21.60 12.01
CA ILE A 294 -37.26 -22.46 12.65
C ILE A 294 -35.92 -22.35 11.92
N GLU A 295 -35.94 -22.35 10.58
CA GLU A 295 -34.75 -22.26 9.76
C GLU A 295 -34.08 -20.89 9.92
N LYS A 296 -34.88 -19.81 9.94
CA LYS A 296 -34.38 -18.45 10.19
C LYS A 296 -33.79 -18.31 11.58
N GLU A 297 -34.44 -18.86 12.61
CA GLU A 297 -33.91 -18.87 13.97
C GLU A 297 -32.61 -19.68 14.05
N ALA A 298 -32.53 -20.82 13.37
CA ALA A 298 -31.31 -21.63 13.31
C ALA A 298 -30.15 -20.87 12.64
N ILE A 299 -30.40 -20.19 11.52
CA ILE A 299 -29.41 -19.32 10.86
C ILE A 299 -28.99 -18.17 11.80
N LEU A 300 -29.93 -17.56 12.52
CA LEU A 300 -29.62 -16.51 13.49
C LEU A 300 -28.64 -17.00 14.55
N LEU A 301 -28.90 -18.18 15.13
CA LEU A 301 -28.03 -18.80 16.13
C LEU A 301 -26.64 -19.13 15.54
N GLN A 302 -26.57 -19.52 14.28
CA GLN A 302 -25.30 -19.73 13.58
C GLN A 302 -24.51 -18.42 13.39
N LEU A 303 -25.17 -17.31 13.09
CA LEU A 303 -24.53 -15.99 12.93
C LEU A 303 -23.92 -15.47 14.23
N PHE A 304 -24.61 -15.65 15.36
CA PHE A 304 -24.04 -15.31 16.67
C PHE A 304 -22.91 -16.26 17.11
N GLY A 305 -22.95 -17.50 16.61
CA GLY A 305 -21.99 -18.54 16.95
C GLY A 305 -22.11 -18.98 18.42
N GLY A 306 -21.37 -20.04 18.76
CA GLY A 306 -21.23 -20.48 20.15
C GLY A 306 -19.92 -20.01 20.77
N VAL A 307 -19.89 -19.98 22.10
CA VAL A 307 -18.66 -19.64 22.83
C VAL A 307 -17.72 -20.85 22.85
N PRO A 308 -16.47 -20.73 22.35
CA PRO A 308 -15.51 -21.82 22.40
C PRO A 308 -15.10 -22.11 23.85
N LEU A 309 -15.11 -23.39 24.24
CA LEU A 309 -14.75 -23.80 25.60
C LEU A 309 -13.33 -24.38 25.62
N LYS A 310 -12.47 -23.83 26.48
CA LYS A 310 -11.18 -24.46 26.84
C LYS A 310 -11.35 -25.30 28.10
N ARG A 311 -11.02 -26.58 28.01
CA ARG A 311 -11.00 -27.48 29.18
C ARG A 311 -9.69 -27.36 29.94
N ARG A 312 -9.69 -27.84 31.20
CA ARG A 312 -8.53 -27.81 32.10
C ARG A 312 -7.32 -28.62 31.57
N ASP A 313 -7.57 -29.55 30.65
CA ASP A 313 -6.56 -30.36 29.97
C ASP A 313 -5.94 -29.69 28.74
N GLY A 314 -6.30 -28.44 28.44
CA GLY A 314 -5.81 -27.67 27.29
C GLY A 314 -6.55 -27.95 25.98
N THR A 315 -7.52 -28.87 25.96
CA THR A 315 -8.33 -29.13 24.77
C THR A 315 -9.34 -28.01 24.53
N ARG A 316 -9.53 -27.62 23.26
CA ARG A 316 -10.51 -26.62 22.83
C ARG A 316 -11.69 -27.33 22.17
N ILE A 317 -12.89 -27.04 22.66
CA ILE A 317 -14.15 -27.42 22.01
C ILE A 317 -14.58 -26.22 21.15
N ARG A 318 -14.85 -26.47 19.86
CA ARG A 318 -15.33 -25.44 18.95
C ARG A 318 -16.68 -24.90 19.43
N GLY A 319 -16.87 -23.59 19.35
CA GLY A 319 -18.16 -22.94 19.57
C GLY A 319 -18.98 -22.83 18.29
N ASP A 320 -18.33 -22.92 17.13
CA ASP A 320 -18.97 -22.70 15.84
C ASP A 320 -19.96 -23.83 15.51
N ILE A 321 -21.15 -23.40 15.06
CA ILE A 321 -22.24 -24.28 14.67
C ILE A 321 -22.27 -24.35 13.15
N HIS A 322 -22.33 -25.57 12.61
CA HIS A 322 -22.53 -25.79 11.18
C HIS A 322 -23.93 -26.35 10.97
N ILE A 323 -24.70 -25.67 10.13
CA ILE A 323 -26.08 -26.05 9.80
C ILE A 323 -26.12 -26.51 8.35
N LEU A 324 -26.83 -27.61 8.09
CA LEU A 324 -27.19 -28.07 6.76
C LEU A 324 -28.71 -27.98 6.63
N LEU A 325 -29.19 -27.22 5.67
CA LEU A 325 -30.60 -27.16 5.30
C LEU A 325 -30.82 -28.06 4.09
N VAL A 326 -31.75 -29.01 4.21
CA VAL A 326 -32.11 -29.94 3.13
C VAL A 326 -33.60 -29.79 2.87
N GLY A 327 -33.97 -29.63 1.61
CA GLY A 327 -35.36 -29.52 1.18
C GLY A 327 -35.52 -30.04 -0.24
N ASP A 328 -36.77 -30.07 -0.70
CA ASP A 328 -37.07 -30.40 -2.10
C ASP A 328 -36.56 -29.29 -3.04
N PRO A 329 -36.15 -29.63 -4.28
CA PRO A 329 -35.62 -28.67 -5.26
C PRO A 329 -36.58 -27.55 -5.66
#